data_AF-A0AAC9IVH1-F1
#
_entry.id   AF-A0AAC9IVH1-F1
#
_cell.length_a   1.000
_cell.length_b   1.000
_cell.length_c   1.000
_cell.angle_alpha   90.00
_cell.angle_beta   90.00
_cell.angle_gamma   90.00
#
_symmetry.space_group_name_H-M   'P 1'
#
loop_
_entity.id
_entity.type
_entity.pdbx_description
1 polymer ?
#
loop_
_entity_poly.entity_id
_entity_poly.type
_entity_poly.pdbx_seq_one_letter_code
_entity_poly.pdbx_strand_id
1 'polypeptide(L)'
;MLSKYRYLWLLNRLRHQPSGLEECNPDLITEYSKATGAKVMYRLNNYPKCPQLNRDLGKLVQHKFLARKRSYLYDLNGFMVSPRATYVYRPTPVAANTITWVDRE
;
A
#
# COMPACT_ATOMS: atom_id res chain seq x y z
N MET A 1 12.62 5.64 -14.33
CA MET A 1 12.52 6.80 -13.41
C MET A 1 11.24 6.79 -12.57
N LEU A 2 10.05 6.77 -13.18
CA LEU A 2 8.77 6.82 -12.45
C LEU A 2 8.57 5.67 -11.44
N SER A 3 9.01 4.45 -11.73
CA SER A 3 8.88 3.31 -10.81
C SER A 3 9.63 3.50 -9.48
N LYS A 4 10.86 4.02 -9.52
CA LYS A 4 11.65 4.28 -8.31
C LYS A 4 10.95 5.31 -7.41
N TYR A 5 10.41 6.38 -8.01
CA TYR A 5 9.66 7.40 -7.27
C TYR A 5 8.41 6.81 -6.58
N ARG A 6 7.63 5.97 -7.28
CA ARG A 6 6.45 5.31 -6.71
C ARG A 6 6.80 4.38 -5.54
N TYR A 7 7.90 3.66 -5.65
CA TYR A 7 8.38 2.79 -4.56
C TYR A 7 8.81 3.59 -3.34
N LEU A 8 9.58 4.66 -3.53
CA LEU A 8 10.00 5.55 -2.45
C LEU A 8 8.79 6.19 -1.76
N TRP A 9 7.80 6.65 -2.53
CA TRP A 9 6.57 7.20 -1.97
C TRP A 9 5.84 6.19 -1.08
N LEU A 10 5.67 4.94 -1.55
CA LEU A 10 5.02 3.88 -0.76
C LEU A 10 5.76 3.56 0.53
N LEU A 11 7.08 3.45 0.45
CA LEU A 11 7.94 3.16 1.59
C LEU A 11 7.89 4.28 2.64
N ASN A 12 7.94 5.54 2.20
CA ASN A 12 7.80 6.70 3.08
C ASN A 12 6.41 6.76 3.71
N ARG A 13 5.34 6.52 2.94
CA ARG A 13 3.97 6.52 3.48
C ARG A 13 3.75 5.44 4.55
N LEU A 14 4.33 4.26 4.35
CA LEU A 14 4.28 3.14 5.30
C LEU A 14 5.01 3.41 6.61
N ARG A 15 6.08 4.21 6.59
CA ARG A 15 6.82 4.62 7.80
C ARG A 15 5.91 5.32 8.81
N HIS A 16 4.95 6.11 8.32
CA HIS A 16 4.01 6.86 9.14
C HIS A 16 2.75 6.07 9.53
N GLN A 17 2.67 4.77 9.20
CA GLN A 17 1.48 3.95 9.45
C GLN A 17 1.85 2.58 10.05
N PRO A 18 2.14 2.52 11.37
CA PRO A 18 2.63 1.32 12.04
C PRO A 18 1.64 0.14 12.02
N SER A 19 0.34 0.41 11.87
CA SER A 19 -0.69 -0.62 11.69
C SER A 19 -0.55 -1.40 10.37
N GLY A 20 0.12 -0.81 9.37
CA GLY A 20 0.24 -1.30 8.00
C GLY A 20 -0.76 -0.64 7.05
N LEU A 21 -0.51 -0.77 5.74
CA LEU A 21 -1.39 -0.27 4.69
C LEU A 21 -2.32 -1.38 4.21
N GLU A 22 -3.62 -1.09 4.22
CA GLU A 22 -4.62 -1.94 3.58
C GLU A 22 -4.69 -1.66 2.08
N GLU A 23 -4.55 -2.71 1.27
CA GLU A 23 -4.54 -2.61 -0.20
C GLU A 23 -5.75 -1.87 -0.77
N CYS A 24 -6.89 -2.06 -0.12
CA CYS A 24 -8.17 -1.56 -0.58
C CYS A 24 -8.50 -0.20 0.03
N ASN A 25 -7.69 0.40 0.89
CA ASN A 25 -8.04 1.66 1.53
C ASN A 25 -8.25 2.77 0.46
N PRO A 26 -9.44 3.39 0.38
CA PRO A 26 -9.76 4.39 -0.65
C PRO A 26 -8.91 5.66 -0.52
N ASP A 27 -8.54 6.05 0.69
CA ASP A 27 -7.67 7.21 0.94
C ASP A 27 -6.27 6.93 0.41
N LEU A 28 -5.72 5.74 0.68
CA LEU A 28 -4.43 5.31 0.14
C LEU A 28 -4.42 5.35 -1.39
N ILE A 29 -5.47 4.82 -2.02
CA ILE A 29 -5.59 4.78 -3.49
C ILE A 29 -5.62 6.19 -4.07
N THR A 30 -6.32 7.11 -3.41
CA THR A 30 -6.45 8.50 -3.84
C THR A 30 -5.15 9.28 -3.65
N GLU A 31 -4.51 9.17 -2.47
CA GLU A 31 -3.21 9.75 -2.19
C GLU A 31 -2.14 9.25 -3.18
N TYR A 32 -2.09 7.93 -3.41
CA TYR A 32 -1.15 7.33 -4.35
C TYR A 32 -1.34 7.83 -5.77
N SER A 33 -2.59 7.91 -6.23
CA SER A 33 -2.92 8.44 -7.56
C SER A 33 -2.45 9.89 -7.73
N LYS A 34 -2.75 10.76 -6.75
CA LYS A 34 -2.34 12.16 -6.75
C LYS A 34 -0.82 12.31 -6.79
N ALA A 35 -0.11 11.52 -5.99
CA ALA A 35 1.34 11.60 -5.91
C ALA A 35 2.07 11.05 -7.15
N THR A 36 1.48 10.06 -7.82
CA THR A 36 2.20 9.27 -8.84
C THR A 36 1.65 9.42 -10.26
N GLY A 37 0.51 10.10 -10.41
CA GLY A 37 -0.25 10.17 -11.67
C GLY A 37 -0.89 8.84 -12.07
N ALA A 38 -0.92 7.84 -11.17
CA ALA A 38 -1.51 6.54 -11.47
C ALA A 38 -3.03 6.65 -11.64
N LYS A 39 -3.58 6.01 -12.69
CA LYS A 39 -5.02 6.01 -12.96
C LYS A 39 -5.80 5.27 -11.86
N VAL A 40 -6.89 5.87 -11.41
CA VAL A 40 -7.89 5.25 -10.54
C VAL A 40 -9.07 4.82 -11.40
N MET A 41 -9.53 3.59 -11.17
CA MET A 41 -10.75 3.07 -11.76
C MET A 41 -11.76 2.83 -10.64
N TYR A 42 -13.02 3.15 -10.89
CA TYR A 42 -14.11 2.89 -9.96
C TYR A 42 -14.85 1.63 -10.40
N ARG A 43 -15.14 0.76 -9.45
CA ARG A 43 -16.05 -0.38 -9.68
C ARG A 43 -17.51 0.10 -9.68
N LEU A 44 -18.42 -0.77 -10.10
CA LEU A 44 -19.87 -0.54 -10.08
C LEU A 44 -20.42 -0.11 -8.69
N ASN A 45 -19.73 -0.46 -7.62
CA ASN A 45 -20.07 -0.05 -6.24
C ASN A 45 -19.33 1.22 -5.77
N ASN A 46 -18.87 2.07 -6.70
CA ASN A 46 -18.08 3.28 -6.43
C ASN A 46 -16.78 3.06 -5.65
N TYR A 47 -16.33 1.81 -5.53
CA TYR A 47 -15.09 1.51 -4.81
C TYR A 47 -13.88 1.80 -5.71
N PRO A 48 -12.94 2.68 -5.29
CA PRO A 48 -11.77 3.00 -6.09
C PRO A 48 -10.81 1.81 -6.13
N LYS A 49 -10.12 1.66 -7.26
CA LYS A 49 -9.08 0.66 -7.46
C LYS A 49 -7.96 1.26 -8.30
N CYS A 50 -6.72 1.05 -7.87
CA CYS A 50 -5.55 1.42 -8.65
C CYS A 50 -4.71 0.16 -8.96
N PRO A 51 -4.78 -0.43 -10.17
CA PRO A 51 -3.98 -1.61 -10.48
C PRO A 51 -2.48 -1.36 -10.39
N GLN A 52 -2.04 -0.13 -10.65
CA GLN A 52 -0.63 0.23 -10.56
C GLN A 52 -0.14 0.14 -9.11
N LEU A 53 -0.94 0.57 -8.14
CA LEU A 53 -0.65 0.41 -6.71
C LEU A 53 -0.44 -1.07 -6.35
N ASN A 54 -1.36 -1.94 -6.76
CA ASN A 54 -1.29 -3.38 -6.44
C ASN A 54 -0.05 -4.04 -7.07
N ARG A 55 0.31 -3.65 -8.30
CA ARG A 55 1.55 -4.12 -8.96
C ARG A 55 2.79 -3.66 -8.20
N ASP A 56 2.81 -2.41 -7.77
CA ASP A 56 3.97 -1.82 -7.10
C ASP A 56 4.15 -2.40 -5.67
N LEU A 57 3.05 -2.60 -4.93
CA LEU A 57 3.05 -3.34 -3.66
C LEU A 57 3.54 -4.79 -3.86
N GLY A 58 3.06 -5.47 -4.91
CA GLY A 58 3.50 -6.84 -5.22
C GLY A 58 5.00 -6.94 -5.50
N LYS A 59 5.57 -5.98 -6.24
CA LYS A 59 7.02 -5.90 -6.47
C LYS A 59 7.80 -5.65 -5.19
N LEU A 60 7.34 -4.73 -4.35
CA LEU A 60 8.00 -4.46 -3.06
C LEU A 60 7.99 -5.68 -2.13
N VAL A 61 6.93 -6.50 -2.17
CA VAL A 61 6.91 -7.80 -1.48
C VAL A 61 7.91 -8.78 -2.09
N GLN A 62 7.96 -8.90 -3.42
CA GLN A 62 8.91 -9.77 -4.11
C GLN A 62 10.37 -9.44 -3.76
N HIS A 63 10.68 -8.14 -3.63
CA HIS A 63 12.01 -7.66 -3.24
C HIS A 63 12.23 -7.64 -1.72
N LYS A 64 11.33 -8.22 -0.93
CA LYS A 64 11.41 -8.31 0.55
C LYS A 64 11.43 -6.96 1.27
N PHE A 65 11.04 -5.87 0.62
CA PHE A 65 10.87 -4.57 1.28
C PHE A 65 9.58 -4.54 2.09
N LEU A 66 8.53 -5.22 1.63
CA LEU A 66 7.26 -5.34 2.34
C LEU A 66 6.95 -6.78 2.69
N ALA A 67 6.36 -6.97 3.88
CA ALA A 67 5.64 -8.18 4.22
C ALA A 67 4.15 -7.94 3.94
N ARG A 68 3.46 -8.96 3.39
CA ARG A 68 2.00 -8.95 3.27
C ARG A 68 1.39 -9.96 4.22
N LYS A 69 0.33 -9.57 4.90
CA LYS A 69 -0.50 -10.46 5.72
C LYS A 69 -1.94 -10.40 5.22
N ARG A 70 -2.56 -11.58 5.09
CA ARG A 70 -3.98 -11.66 4.78
C ARG A 70 -4.79 -11.09 5.95
N SER A 71 -5.72 -10.20 5.67
CA SER A 71 -6.60 -9.58 6.65
C SER A 71 -8.05 -9.62 6.18
N TYR A 72 -8.98 -9.51 7.12
CA TYR A 72 -10.39 -9.32 6.84
C TYR A 72 -10.75 -7.91 7.31
N LEU A 73 -11.62 -7.24 6.56
CA LEU A 73 -12.16 -5.96 7.00
C LEU A 73 -13.24 -6.26 8.03
N TYR A 74 -13.08 -5.73 9.23
CA TYR A 74 -14.07 -5.79 10.29
C TYR A 74 -14.60 -4.37 10.55
N ASP A 75 -15.88 -4.24 10.86
CA ASP A 75 -16.45 -2.98 11.32
C ASP A 75 -16.07 -2.72 12.79
N LEU A 76 -16.51 -1.59 13.32
CA LEU A 76 -16.28 -1.21 14.72
C LEU A 76 -16.93 -2.17 15.74
N ASN A 77 -17.88 -3.00 15.30
CA ASN A 77 -18.57 -4.00 16.12
C ASN A 77 -17.96 -5.40 15.98
N GLY A 78 -16.87 -5.53 15.20
CA GLY A 78 -16.20 -6.80 14.96
C GLY A 78 -16.86 -7.69 13.92
N PHE A 79 -17.87 -7.21 13.17
CA PHE A 79 -18.47 -7.94 12.07
C PHE A 79 -17.63 -7.82 10.79
N MET A 80 -17.48 -8.94 10.09
CA MET A 80 -16.72 -8.99 8.84
C MET A 80 -17.48 -8.22 7.73
N VAL A 81 -16.91 -7.10 7.28
CA VAL A 81 -17.48 -6.20 6.27
C VAL A 81 -17.27 -6.71 4.85
N SER A 82 -16.22 -7.49 4.64
CA SER A 82 -15.89 -8.07 3.33
C SER A 82 -15.72 -9.58 3.43
N PRO A 83 -16.52 -10.38 2.69
CA PRO A 83 -16.30 -11.84 2.61
C PRO A 83 -15.01 -12.19 1.86
N ARG A 84 -14.39 -11.21 1.19
CA ARG A 84 -13.07 -11.36 0.58
C ARG A 84 -11.99 -10.78 1.47
N ALA A 85 -11.02 -11.62 1.78
CA ALA A 85 -9.81 -11.19 2.45
C ALA A 85 -9.06 -10.13 1.61
N THR A 86 -8.58 -9.11 2.29
CA THR A 86 -7.66 -8.09 1.79
C THR A 86 -6.23 -8.41 2.25
N TYR A 87 -5.25 -7.63 1.81
CA TYR A 87 -3.89 -7.69 2.29
C TYR A 87 -3.52 -6.41 3.04
N VAL A 88 -2.88 -6.60 4.19
CA VAL A 88 -2.19 -5.54 4.93
C VAL A 88 -0.70 -5.67 4.65
N TYR A 89 -0.09 -4.56 4.24
CA TYR A 89 1.33 -4.47 3.93
C TYR A 89 2.06 -3.75 5.06
N ARG A 90 3.23 -4.27 5.46
CA ARG A 90 4.09 -3.66 6.48
C ARG A 90 5.55 -3.62 5.99
N PRO A 91 6.32 -2.59 6.35
CA PRO A 91 7.74 -2.55 6.03
C PRO A 91 8.47 -3.67 6.76
N THR A 92 9.44 -4.30 6.08
CA THR A 92 10.37 -5.24 6.70
C THR A 92 11.58 -4.48 7.27
N PRO A 93 12.42 -5.13 8.10
CA PRO A 93 13.69 -4.54 8.53
C PRO A 93 14.60 -4.12 7.36
N VAL A 94 14.52 -4.83 6.23
CA VAL A 94 15.27 -4.50 5.00
C VAL A 94 14.84 -3.15 4.44
N ALA A 95 13.53 -2.88 4.39
CA ALA A 95 13.02 -1.57 3.98
C ALA A 95 13.41 -0.45 4.93
N ALA A 96 13.34 -0.69 6.25
CA ALA A 96 13.72 0.31 7.25
C ALA A 96 15.16 0.79 7.05
N ASN A 97 16.10 -0.13 6.80
CA ASN A 97 17.51 0.19 6.57
C ASN A 97 17.78 0.86 5.21
N THR A 98 16.94 0.59 4.20
CA THR A 98 17.10 1.17 2.85
C THR A 98 16.60 2.61 2.81
N ILE A 99 15.56 2.95 3.57
CA ILE A 99 15.03 4.31 3.67
C ILE A 99 16.00 5.22 4.42
N THR A 100 16.67 4.73 5.48
CA THR A 100 17.71 5.49 6.20
C THR A 100 18.94 5.82 5.35
N TRP A 101 19.17 5.12 4.25
CA TRP A 101 20.22 5.46 3.29
C TRP A 101 19.84 6.64 2.39
N VAL A 102 18.55 6.78 2.06
CA VAL A 102 18.03 7.87 1.21
C VAL A 102 17.97 9.20 1.97
N ASP A 103 17.82 9.18 3.29
CA ASP A 103 17.84 10.38 4.16
C ASP A 103 19.27 10.93 4.41
N ARG A 104 20.33 10.25 3.94
CA ARG A 104 21.74 10.62 4.18
C ARG A 104 22.44 11.29 2.99
N GLU A 105 21.76 11.44 1.86
CA GLU A 105 22.22 12.22 0.69
C GLU A 105 21.55 13.60 0.67
#